data_AF-A0A9X9LJ42-F1
#
_entry.id   AF-A0A9X9LJ42-F1
#
_cell.length_a   1.000
_cell.length_b   1.000
_cell.length_c   1.000
_cell.angle_alpha   90.00
_cell.angle_beta   90.00
_cell.angle_gamma   90.00
#
_symmetry.space_group_name_H-M   'P 1'
#
loop_
_entity.id
_entity.type
_entity.pdbx_description
1 polymer ?
#
loop_
_entity_poly.entity_id
_entity_poly.type
_entity_poly.pdbx_seq_one_letter_code
_entity_poly.pdbx_strand_id
1 'polypeptide(L)'
;MPQNSSLERAFSWGRYQLAVTQRKEEERSSTSIYNLNDPWSPTVDFADFINNETITGQDLVAWVTAGFLHIPHAEDVPNTVTVGNGVGFFLRPYNFFDQDPSFESVDSVYFRGDQDAGACEVNPLACLPQAAACAPDLPAFSHGGFSHN
;
A
#
# COMPACT_ATOMS: atom_id res chain seq x y z
N MET A 1 15.61 4.48 15.99
CA MET A 1 16.94 4.97 16.41
C MET A 1 16.75 6.23 17.23
N PRO A 2 17.49 6.42 18.34
CA PRO A 2 17.45 7.67 19.08
C PRO A 2 17.98 8.85 18.25
N GLN A 3 17.36 10.02 18.39
CA GLN A 3 17.74 11.23 17.64
C GLN A 3 19.12 11.79 18.01
N ASN A 4 19.63 11.44 19.19
CA ASN A 4 20.99 11.82 19.59
C ASN A 4 22.08 10.99 18.88
N SER A 5 21.71 9.94 18.13
CA SER A 5 22.65 9.18 17.33
C SER A 5 23.06 10.00 16.10
N SER A 6 24.37 10.07 15.84
CA SER A 6 24.90 10.74 14.65
C SER A 6 24.49 10.07 13.33
N LEU A 7 23.91 8.87 13.38
CA LEU A 7 23.39 8.12 12.23
C LEU A 7 21.96 8.51 11.85
N GLU A 8 21.18 9.09 12.77
CA GLU A 8 19.73 9.18 12.64
C GLU A 8 19.29 10.04 11.44
N ARG A 9 20.10 11.05 11.10
CA ARG A 9 19.84 11.97 9.98
C ARG A 9 19.71 11.27 8.62
N ALA A 10 20.39 10.13 8.43
CA ALA A 10 20.37 9.39 7.17
C ALA A 10 19.01 8.73 6.84
N PHE A 11 18.16 8.58 7.85
CA PHE A 11 16.85 7.95 7.75
C PHE A 11 15.85 8.65 8.68
N SER A 12 15.93 9.98 8.71
CA SER A 12 15.08 10.84 9.53
C SER A 12 13.58 10.69 9.26
N TRP A 13 13.16 10.07 8.17
CA TRP A 13 11.77 9.65 7.95
C TRP A 13 11.30 8.64 9.02
N GLY A 14 12.19 7.80 9.55
CA GLY A 14 11.88 6.71 10.47
C GLY A 14 11.34 7.13 11.85
N ARG A 15 11.42 8.41 12.23
CA ARG A 15 10.83 8.93 13.48
C ARG A 15 9.42 9.49 13.31
N TYR A 16 8.92 9.62 12.08
CA TYR A 16 7.58 10.10 11.79
C TYR A 16 6.67 8.93 11.43
N GLN A 17 5.44 8.89 11.94
CA GLN A 17 4.42 7.98 11.41
C GLN A 17 3.93 8.47 10.03
N LEU A 18 3.70 9.77 9.95
CA LEU A 18 3.24 10.49 8.77
C LEU A 18 3.83 11.91 8.81
N ALA A 19 4.18 12.44 7.65
CA ALA A 19 4.43 13.86 7.43
C ALA A 19 3.74 14.33 6.14
N VAL A 20 3.36 15.60 6.08
CA VAL A 20 2.80 16.24 4.89
C VAL A 20 3.64 17.46 4.59
N THR A 21 4.14 17.57 3.36
CA THR A 21 4.99 18.67 2.91
C THR A 21 4.43 19.28 1.63
N GLN A 22 4.90 20.48 1.28
CA GLN A 22 4.69 20.99 -0.07
C GLN A 22 5.44 20.09 -1.07
N ARG A 23 4.83 19.84 -2.23
CA ARG A 23 5.47 19.12 -3.32
C ARG A 23 6.52 20.02 -3.98
N LYS A 24 7.78 19.59 -3.99
CA LYS A 24 8.87 20.31 -4.69
C LYS A 24 9.62 19.40 -5.64
N GLU A 25 10.11 19.95 -6.74
CA GLU A 25 10.86 19.20 -7.75
C GLU A 25 12.25 18.79 -7.26
N GLU A 26 12.79 19.49 -6.27
CA GLU A 26 14.07 19.21 -5.61
C GLU A 26 13.94 18.22 -4.44
N GLU A 27 12.74 18.05 -3.87
CA GLU A 27 12.44 17.13 -2.76
C GLU A 27 11.84 15.81 -3.26
N ARG A 28 12.50 15.17 -4.24
CA ARG A 28 11.93 14.02 -4.98
C ARG A 28 11.85 12.72 -4.18
N SER A 29 12.77 12.53 -3.24
CA SER A 29 12.96 11.29 -2.49
C SER A 29 13.34 11.63 -1.05
N SER A 30 12.83 10.87 -0.09
CA SER A 30 13.16 11.01 1.34
C SER A 30 14.49 10.35 1.73
N THR A 31 15.19 9.74 0.76
CA THR A 31 16.49 9.09 0.95
C THR A 31 17.33 9.15 -0.33
N SER A 32 18.60 8.74 -0.21
CA SER A 32 19.53 8.58 -1.33
C SER A 32 20.29 7.27 -1.19
N ILE A 33 20.69 6.67 -2.31
CA ILE A 33 21.56 5.48 -2.32
C ILE A 33 22.90 5.73 -1.59
N TYR A 34 23.33 6.99 -1.49
CA TYR A 34 24.57 7.38 -0.84
C TYR A 34 24.45 7.52 0.69
N ASN A 35 23.23 7.65 1.23
CA ASN A 35 23.01 7.74 2.68
C ASN A 35 23.49 6.51 3.44
N LEU A 36 23.48 5.32 2.79
CA LEU A 36 23.87 4.07 3.44
C LEU A 36 25.36 4.08 3.83
N ASN A 37 26.22 4.58 2.93
CA ASN A 37 27.67 4.49 3.10
C ASN A 37 28.27 5.68 3.85
N ASP A 38 27.57 6.81 3.89
CA ASP A 38 27.91 7.95 4.75
C ASP A 38 26.67 8.53 5.45
N PRO A 39 26.15 7.82 6.47
CA PRO A 39 24.96 8.25 7.20
C PRO A 39 25.21 9.45 8.12
N TRP A 40 26.47 9.78 8.40
CA TRP A 40 26.84 10.91 9.26
C TRP A 40 26.82 12.25 8.52
N SER A 41 27.03 12.21 7.20
CA SER A 41 26.87 13.33 6.28
C SER A 41 25.88 12.96 5.16
N PRO A 42 24.59 12.78 5.47
CA PRO A 42 23.63 12.24 4.52
C PRO A 42 23.46 13.16 3.31
N THR A 43 23.32 12.55 2.12
CA THR A 43 23.01 13.27 0.89
C THR A 43 21.59 13.84 0.90
N VAL A 44 20.66 13.14 1.56
CA VAL A 44 19.28 13.58 1.77
C VAL A 44 18.95 13.41 3.25
N ASP A 45 18.52 14.48 3.90
CA ASP A 45 17.92 14.44 5.24
C ASP A 45 16.44 14.83 5.12
N PHE A 46 15.55 13.86 5.27
CA PHE A 46 14.09 14.07 5.16
C PHE A 46 13.57 15.12 6.16
N ALA A 47 14.26 15.31 7.29
CA ALA A 47 13.92 16.33 8.27
C ALA A 47 13.82 17.74 7.66
N ASP A 48 14.67 18.02 6.66
CA ASP A 48 14.80 19.34 6.05
C ASP A 48 13.55 19.74 5.25
N PHE A 49 12.71 18.77 4.84
CA PHE A 49 11.47 19.03 4.11
C PHE A 49 10.39 19.62 5.04
N ILE A 50 10.57 19.52 6.36
CA ILE A 50 9.65 20.05 7.38
C ILE A 50 10.21 21.37 7.89
N ASN A 51 9.97 22.44 7.13
CA ASN A 51 10.65 23.73 7.27
C ASN A 51 9.69 24.92 7.54
N ASN A 52 8.58 24.68 8.24
CA ASN A 52 7.59 25.69 8.63
C ASN A 52 6.88 26.40 7.45
N GLU A 53 6.82 25.74 6.29
CA GLU A 53 6.01 26.18 5.15
C GLU A 53 4.51 25.97 5.38
N THR A 54 3.68 26.80 4.74
CA THR A 54 2.22 26.61 4.76
C THR A 54 1.83 25.37 3.96
N ILE A 55 0.88 24.59 4.46
CA ILE A 55 0.30 23.46 3.71
C ILE A 55 -1.12 23.76 3.21
N THR A 56 -1.62 24.97 3.46
CA THR A 56 -2.98 25.35 3.08
C THR A 56 -3.03 25.74 1.60
N GLY A 57 -3.83 25.01 0.82
CA GLY A 57 -4.08 25.31 -0.60
C GLY A 57 -2.86 25.17 -1.51
N GLN A 58 -1.91 24.32 -1.13
CA GLN A 58 -0.71 24.03 -1.92
C GLN A 58 -0.81 22.67 -2.62
N ASP A 59 0.12 22.40 -3.52
CA ASP A 59 0.38 21.03 -3.97
C ASP A 59 1.11 20.28 -2.84
N LEU A 60 0.57 19.15 -2.40
CA LEU A 60 1.00 18.45 -1.20
C LEU A 60 1.44 17.02 -1.51
N VAL A 61 2.46 16.55 -0.79
CA VAL A 61 2.87 15.14 -0.75
C VAL A 61 2.74 14.63 0.69
N ALA A 62 2.18 13.43 0.85
CA ALA A 62 2.14 12.71 2.11
C ALA A 62 3.22 11.63 2.15
N TRP A 63 4.00 11.60 3.23
CA TRP A 63 5.09 10.66 3.47
C TRP A 63 4.69 9.74 4.63
N VAL A 64 4.34 8.50 4.34
CA VAL A 64 3.90 7.51 5.33
C VAL A 64 5.04 6.55 5.65
N THR A 65 5.33 6.35 6.93
CA THR A 65 6.26 5.32 7.40
C THR A 65 5.48 4.22 8.11
N ALA A 66 5.63 2.98 7.63
CA ALA A 66 5.02 1.80 8.23
C ALA A 66 6.11 0.77 8.52
N GLY A 67 6.02 0.12 9.68
CA GLY A 67 7.00 -0.86 10.14
C GLY A 67 6.58 -1.52 11.44
N PHE A 68 7.38 -2.48 11.90
CA PHE A 68 7.11 -3.24 13.12
C PHE A 68 8.42 -3.70 13.77
N LEU A 69 8.34 -4.12 15.03
CA LEU A 69 9.43 -4.77 15.75
C LEU A 69 9.38 -6.27 15.46
N HIS A 70 10.49 -6.84 15.00
CA HIS A 70 10.64 -8.29 14.86
C HIS A 70 11.57 -8.83 15.93
N ILE A 71 11.05 -9.67 16.83
CA ILE A 71 11.84 -10.51 17.73
C ILE A 71 11.75 -11.94 17.16
N PRO A 72 12.78 -12.43 16.47
CA PRO A 72 12.72 -13.74 15.84
C PRO A 72 12.47 -14.87 16.85
N HIS A 73 11.73 -15.89 16.44
CA HIS A 73 11.43 -17.06 17.27
C HIS A 73 11.47 -18.37 16.46
N ALA A 74 11.25 -19.51 17.12
CA ALA A 74 11.49 -20.84 16.52
C ALA A 74 10.66 -21.08 15.26
N GLU A 75 9.44 -20.54 15.23
CA GLU A 75 8.50 -20.63 14.11
C GLU A 75 8.90 -19.76 12.89
N ASP A 76 9.93 -18.90 12.99
CA ASP A 76 10.52 -18.19 11.85
C ASP A 76 11.48 -19.06 11.02
N VAL A 77 11.73 -20.31 11.42
CA VAL A 77 12.58 -21.25 10.69
C VAL A 77 11.71 -22.20 9.86
N PRO A 78 11.95 -22.37 8.55
CA PRO A 78 13.08 -21.84 7.77
C PRO A 78 12.91 -20.42 7.24
N ASN A 79 11.68 -19.90 7.22
CA ASN A 79 11.36 -18.57 6.73
C ASN A 79 10.35 -17.89 7.66
N THR A 80 10.52 -16.59 7.87
CA THR A 80 9.48 -15.76 8.49
C THR A 80 8.20 -15.81 7.66
N VAL A 81 7.08 -16.02 8.35
CA VAL A 81 5.76 -16.14 7.72
C VAL A 81 5.18 -14.77 7.36
N THR A 82 4.29 -14.73 6.37
CA THR A 82 3.63 -13.48 5.95
C THR A 82 2.42 -13.10 6.81
N VAL A 83 1.79 -14.08 7.46
CA VAL A 83 0.60 -13.86 8.29
C VAL A 83 0.96 -12.95 9.47
N GLY A 84 0.29 -11.78 9.55
CA GLY A 84 0.54 -10.78 10.59
C GLY A 84 1.69 -9.81 10.30
N ASN A 85 2.55 -10.11 9.31
CA ASN A 85 3.69 -9.26 8.93
C ASN A 85 3.37 -8.24 7.81
N GLY A 86 2.09 -8.18 7.40
CA GLY A 86 1.62 -7.15 6.47
C GLY A 86 1.58 -5.77 7.14
N VAL A 87 2.26 -4.79 6.54
CA VAL A 87 2.28 -3.39 6.99
C VAL A 87 2.02 -2.45 5.82
N GLY A 88 1.37 -1.32 6.09
CA GLY A 88 1.01 -0.35 5.06
C GLY A 88 -0.02 0.65 5.55
N PHE A 89 -0.75 1.25 4.61
CA PHE A 89 -1.81 2.22 4.88
C PHE A 89 -2.88 2.14 3.80
N PHE A 90 -4.04 2.76 4.06
CA PHE A 90 -5.12 2.89 3.08
C PHE A 90 -5.35 4.35 2.72
N LEU A 91 -5.56 4.62 1.43
CA LEU A 91 -6.16 5.86 0.97
C LEU A 91 -7.66 5.62 0.78
N ARG A 92 -8.48 6.32 1.55
CA ARG A 92 -9.93 6.14 1.53
C ARG A 92 -10.60 7.45 1.09
N PRO A 93 -11.57 7.40 0.16
CA PRO A 93 -12.35 8.58 -0.17
C PRO A 93 -13.13 9.05 1.06
N TYR A 94 -13.15 10.35 1.28
CA TYR A 94 -13.90 10.98 2.36
C TYR A 94 -14.59 12.24 1.84
N ASN A 95 -15.90 12.17 1.62
CA ASN A 95 -16.69 13.21 0.93
C ASN A 95 -16.11 13.63 -0.43
N PHE A 96 -15.42 12.70 -1.11
CA PHE A 96 -14.84 12.93 -2.44
C PHE A 96 -15.87 12.70 -3.56
N PHE A 97 -16.76 11.72 -3.36
CA PHE A 97 -17.83 11.38 -4.28
C PHE A 97 -19.19 11.76 -3.67
N ASP A 98 -20.18 11.99 -4.53
CA ASP A 98 -21.56 12.28 -4.10
C ASP A 98 -22.26 11.04 -3.50
N GLN A 99 -21.78 9.84 -3.84
CA GLN A 99 -22.23 8.55 -3.29
C GLN A 99 -21.09 7.51 -3.38
N ASP A 100 -21.24 6.37 -2.71
CA ASP A 100 -20.31 5.25 -2.85
C ASP A 100 -20.29 4.72 -4.29
N PRO A 101 -19.13 4.73 -4.99
CA PRO A 101 -19.03 4.19 -6.34
C PRO A 101 -19.41 2.71 -6.46
N SER A 102 -19.36 1.94 -5.37
CA SER A 102 -19.76 0.53 -5.39
C SER A 102 -21.25 0.31 -5.71
N PHE A 103 -22.08 1.33 -5.56
CA PHE A 103 -23.50 1.32 -5.93
C PHE A 103 -23.71 1.04 -7.43
N GLU A 104 -22.81 1.48 -8.29
CA GLU A 104 -22.88 1.29 -9.75
C GLU A 104 -22.14 0.02 -10.22
N SER A 105 -21.75 -0.85 -9.29
CA SER A 105 -21.06 -2.10 -9.63
C SER A 105 -21.95 -2.99 -10.50
N VAL A 106 -21.41 -3.46 -11.63
CA VAL A 106 -22.04 -4.49 -12.49
C VAL A 106 -22.16 -5.84 -11.78
N ASP A 107 -21.37 -6.05 -10.72
CA ASP A 107 -21.41 -7.24 -9.88
C ASP A 107 -22.32 -7.07 -8.64
N SER A 108 -23.03 -5.94 -8.52
CA SER A 108 -24.01 -5.74 -7.46
C SER A 108 -25.20 -6.69 -7.60
N VAL A 109 -25.75 -7.17 -6.49
CA VAL A 109 -26.89 -8.10 -6.46
C VAL A 109 -27.97 -7.55 -5.54
N TYR A 110 -29.18 -7.43 -6.06
CA TYR A 110 -30.36 -7.00 -5.30
C TYR A 110 -31.63 -7.64 -5.88
N PHE A 111 -32.52 -8.09 -4.99
CA PHE A 111 -33.86 -8.55 -5.34
C PHE A 111 -34.81 -8.35 -4.15
N ARG A 112 -36.08 -8.09 -4.44
CA ARG A 112 -37.13 -7.93 -3.42
C ARG A 112 -37.76 -9.27 -3.05
N GLY A 113 -38.48 -9.31 -1.93
CA GLY A 113 -39.13 -10.53 -1.44
C GLY A 113 -40.27 -11.06 -2.32
N ASP A 114 -40.81 -10.23 -3.22
CA ASP A 114 -41.81 -10.61 -4.22
C ASP A 114 -41.19 -11.13 -5.54
N GLN A 115 -39.86 -11.21 -5.63
CA GLN A 115 -39.14 -11.67 -6.82
C GLN A 115 -38.50 -13.04 -6.60
N ASP A 116 -38.34 -13.80 -7.68
CA ASP A 116 -37.65 -15.10 -7.64
C ASP A 116 -36.12 -14.90 -7.74
N ALA A 117 -35.42 -15.08 -6.62
CA ALA A 117 -33.95 -15.02 -6.56
C ALA A 117 -33.24 -16.17 -7.31
N GLY A 118 -33.98 -17.20 -7.72
CA GLY A 118 -33.50 -18.30 -8.56
C GLY A 118 -33.55 -18.00 -10.07
N ALA A 119 -34.13 -16.86 -10.49
CA ALA A 119 -34.18 -16.47 -11.89
C ALA A 119 -32.91 -15.68 -12.29
N CYS A 120 -32.28 -16.08 -13.40
CA CYS A 120 -31.05 -15.48 -13.92
C CYS A 120 -31.21 -13.98 -14.27
N GLU A 121 -32.38 -13.58 -14.75
CA GLU A 121 -32.72 -12.17 -15.04
C GLU A 121 -32.85 -11.27 -13.80
N VAL A 122 -33.02 -11.87 -12.62
CA VAL A 122 -33.18 -11.17 -11.34
C VAL A 122 -31.88 -11.21 -10.53
N ASN A 123 -31.17 -12.33 -10.56
CA ASN A 123 -29.96 -12.58 -9.80
C ASN A 123 -28.90 -13.23 -10.69
N PRO A 124 -27.83 -12.52 -11.07
CA PRO A 124 -26.75 -13.09 -11.88
C PRO A 124 -26.11 -14.35 -11.29
N LEU A 125 -26.15 -14.52 -9.95
CA LEU A 125 -25.63 -15.71 -9.28
C LEU A 125 -26.41 -16.98 -9.65
N ALA A 126 -27.69 -16.86 -9.99
CA ALA A 126 -28.52 -17.99 -10.41
C ALA A 126 -28.08 -18.56 -11.77
N CYS A 127 -27.40 -17.75 -12.60
CA CYS A 127 -26.86 -18.18 -13.88
C CYS A 127 -25.52 -18.91 -13.74
N LEU A 128 -24.81 -18.74 -12.62
CA LEU A 128 -23.44 -19.26 -12.46
C LEU A 128 -23.30 -20.76 -12.72
N PRO A 129 -24.21 -21.65 -12.27
CA PRO A 129 -24.09 -23.08 -12.55
C PRO A 129 -24.06 -23.42 -14.04
N GLN A 130 -24.69 -22.62 -14.90
CA GLN A 130 -24.67 -22.81 -16.36
C GLN A 130 -23.59 -21.96 -17.04
N ALA A 131 -23.46 -20.69 -16.67
CA ALA A 131 -22.59 -19.72 -17.33
C ALA A 131 -21.11 -19.87 -16.96
N ALA A 132 -20.81 -20.31 -15.73
CA ALA A 132 -19.46 -20.56 -15.23
C ALA A 132 -19.16 -22.06 -15.11
N ALA A 133 -19.75 -22.87 -15.99
CA ALA A 133 -19.64 -24.33 -15.96
C ALA A 133 -18.27 -24.86 -16.41
N CYS A 134 -17.44 -24.03 -17.04
CA CYS A 134 -16.10 -24.41 -17.48
C CYS A 134 -15.01 -23.67 -16.69
N ALA A 135 -13.98 -24.42 -16.32
CA ALA A 135 -12.72 -23.86 -15.88
C ALA A 135 -11.78 -23.72 -17.08
N PRO A 136 -10.88 -22.71 -17.10
CA PRO A 136 -9.88 -22.61 -18.15
C PRO A 136 -8.87 -23.77 -18.04
N ASP A 137 -8.34 -24.20 -19.18
CA ASP A 137 -7.14 -25.04 -19.20
C ASP A 137 -5.96 -24.23 -18.66
N LEU A 138 -5.37 -24.71 -17.57
CA LEU A 138 -4.25 -24.03 -16.94
C LEU A 138 -3.00 -24.22 -17.81
N PRO A 139 -2.25 -23.15 -18.11
CA PRO A 139 -0.94 -23.31 -18.73
C PRO A 139 -0.03 -24.13 -17.82
N ALA A 140 0.86 -24.92 -18.43
CA ALA A 140 1.91 -25.57 -17.66
C ALA A 140 2.75 -24.50 -16.94
N PHE A 141 3.14 -24.81 -15.70
CA PHE A 141 3.94 -23.90 -14.89
C PHE A 141 5.23 -23.50 -15.62
N SER A 142 5.55 -22.21 -15.60
CA SER A 142 6.82 -21.65 -16.09
C SER A 142 7.50 -20.86 -14.99
N HIS A 143 8.82 -21.03 -14.86
CA HIS A 143 9.65 -20.25 -13.95
C HIS A 143 10.49 -19.23 -14.74
N GLY A 144 10.59 -18.00 -14.26
CA GLY A 144 11.38 -16.93 -14.88
C GLY A 144 12.90 -17.14 -14.86
N GLY A 145 13.37 -18.26 -14.31
CA GLY A 145 14.78 -18.61 -14.18
C GLY A 145 15.50 -17.81 -13.10
N PHE A 146 16.83 -17.84 -13.13
CA PHE A 146 17.69 -17.12 -12.20
C PHE A 146 18.48 -16.04 -12.96
N SER A 147 19.29 -15.24 -12.26
CA SER A 147 20.21 -14.29 -12.91
C SER A 147 21.19 -15.05 -13.84
N HIS A 148 21.50 -14.47 -15.01
CA HIS A 148 22.30 -15.04 -16.11
C HIS A 148 21.61 -16.04 -17.06
N ASN A 149 20.29 -15.93 -17.24
CA ASN A 149 19.57 -16.65 -18.32
C ASN A 149 20.01 -16.18 -19.72
#